data_AF-A0A9E4VSP1-F1
#
_entry.id   AF-A0A9E4VSP1-F1
#
_cell.length_a   1.000
_cell.length_b   1.000
_cell.length_c   1.000
_cell.angle_alpha   90.00
_cell.angle_beta   90.00
_cell.angle_gamma   90.00
#
_symmetry.space_group_name_H-M   'P 1'
#
loop_
_entity.id
_entity.type
_entity.pdbx_description
1 polymer ?
#
loop_
_entity_poly.entity_id
_entity_poly.type
_entity_poly.pdbx_seq_one_letter_code
_entity_poly.pdbx_strand_id
1 'polypeptide(L)'
;MGWSSHHPVGLIYYAPQHCYRGYTLTANTRGSKDADLLDMEGRICQRWHTEEGIGYAQLLPYGNLLLRTAPAEDAGGAEKIGGSSAAILELDWDSNIVWEYRNPMVHHDYERLPNGNTLVLQFGLLTPELTSQIKGGMISDEDPEQMFGDQVQEINPDGTVVYEWRSWEHLSPVDDAICPLEDRVEWTHGNSLKVTPGGDLLVSYRRISVVGIVDRKSGDFSWKWGPGEISHPHHPTYLDNGNILIFDNGFHRPRSCYSRVVEVNPATNEVVWEYQGEPPLSFFSQATSSAERLPNGNTMICEGSPGRIFEVTPNKEIVWEYINPFFTKGRPQGGGSAPESNNSLFRAHRYGPDYPGLKGRELDPARYANLNRLYGLHNGR
;
A
#
# COMPACT_ATOMS: atom_id res chain seq x y z
N MET A 1 13.93 10.39 -6.99
CA MET A 1 14.99 10.42 -5.96
C MET A 1 16.07 9.47 -6.39
N GLY A 2 17.31 9.96 -6.55
CA GLY A 2 18.40 9.16 -7.09
C GLY A 2 19.22 8.54 -5.98
N TRP A 3 18.95 7.29 -5.63
CA TRP A 3 19.98 6.48 -5.00
C TRP A 3 21.02 6.16 -6.06
N SER A 4 22.31 6.20 -5.68
CA SER A 4 23.39 5.80 -6.58
C SER A 4 23.17 4.36 -7.07
N SER A 5 23.60 4.03 -8.30
CA SER A 5 23.70 2.63 -8.73
C SER A 5 24.66 1.80 -7.86
N HIS A 6 25.50 2.47 -7.06
CA HIS A 6 26.38 1.86 -6.06
C HIS A 6 25.80 1.88 -4.64
N HIS A 7 24.54 2.29 -4.48
CA HIS A 7 23.92 2.29 -3.17
C HIS A 7 23.84 0.86 -2.64
N PRO A 8 24.26 0.59 -1.38
CA PRO A 8 24.12 -0.73 -0.79
C PRO A 8 22.65 -1.15 -0.76
N VAL A 9 22.41 -2.44 -0.95
CA VAL A 9 21.11 -3.10 -0.80
C VAL A 9 21.21 -4.17 0.28
N GLY A 10 20.06 -4.70 0.72
CA GLY A 10 19.97 -5.57 1.88
C GLY A 10 19.89 -4.77 3.18
N LEU A 11 20.37 -5.36 4.27
CA LEU A 11 20.40 -4.70 5.58
C LEU A 11 21.43 -3.57 5.59
N ILE A 12 20.97 -2.36 5.91
CA ILE A 12 21.80 -1.15 5.99
C ILE A 12 22.16 -0.83 7.44
N TYR A 13 21.19 -0.93 8.34
CA TYR A 13 21.36 -0.63 9.75
C TYR A 13 20.48 -1.52 10.62
N TYR A 14 20.99 -1.91 11.78
CA TYR A 14 20.25 -2.70 12.75
C TYR A 14 20.77 -2.47 14.16
N ALA A 15 19.91 -1.94 15.05
CA ALA A 15 20.15 -1.77 16.47
C ALA A 15 19.21 -2.65 17.30
N PRO A 16 19.54 -3.95 17.51
CA PRO A 16 18.61 -4.97 18.03
C PRO A 16 17.92 -4.62 19.35
N GLN A 17 18.55 -3.83 20.20
CA GLN A 17 18.00 -3.43 21.50
C GLN A 17 16.86 -2.42 21.38
N HIS A 18 16.73 -1.76 20.23
CA HIS A 18 15.75 -0.71 20.00
C HIS A 18 14.69 -1.09 18.95
N CYS A 19 14.86 -2.22 18.25
CA CYS A 19 13.93 -2.66 17.21
C CYS A 19 12.82 -3.58 17.76
N TYR A 20 11.68 -3.56 17.09
CA TYR A 20 10.67 -4.59 17.25
C TYR A 20 11.11 -5.85 16.51
N ARG A 21 11.35 -6.92 17.26
CA ARG A 21 11.76 -8.21 16.69
C ARG A 21 10.62 -8.83 15.89
N GLY A 22 10.94 -9.46 14.76
CA GLY A 22 9.96 -10.16 13.96
C GLY A 22 10.47 -10.49 12.56
N TYR A 23 9.53 -10.65 11.65
CA TYR A 23 9.79 -10.95 10.25
C TYR A 23 9.08 -9.93 9.35
N THR A 24 9.77 -9.46 8.31
CA THR A 24 9.26 -8.42 7.41
C THR A 24 8.80 -9.05 6.10
N LEU A 25 7.51 -9.00 5.80
CA LEU A 25 6.93 -9.42 4.53
C LEU A 25 7.03 -8.29 3.51
N THR A 26 7.53 -8.61 2.32
CA THR A 26 7.69 -7.65 1.23
C THR A 26 7.33 -8.29 -0.10
N ALA A 27 6.84 -7.47 -1.04
CA ALA A 27 6.68 -7.84 -2.44
C ALA A 27 6.97 -6.62 -3.30
N ASN A 28 7.71 -6.82 -4.39
CA ASN A 28 7.95 -5.76 -5.36
C ASN A 28 6.64 -5.35 -6.03
N THR A 29 6.51 -4.05 -6.26
CA THR A 29 5.44 -3.50 -7.07
C THR A 29 5.58 -3.96 -8.53
N ARG A 30 4.46 -4.32 -9.17
CA ARG A 30 4.30 -4.46 -10.63
C ARG A 30 5.23 -5.48 -11.32
N GLY A 31 5.04 -6.76 -11.03
CA GLY A 31 5.51 -7.86 -11.89
C GLY A 31 6.56 -8.78 -11.29
N SER A 32 6.86 -8.68 -10.00
CA SER A 32 7.46 -9.81 -9.28
C SER A 32 6.47 -10.96 -9.22
N LYS A 33 6.99 -12.18 -9.25
CA LYS A 33 6.24 -13.42 -9.00
C LYS A 33 6.36 -13.89 -7.56
N ASP A 34 7.19 -13.21 -6.78
CA ASP A 34 7.60 -13.62 -5.45
C ASP A 34 7.21 -12.58 -4.39
N ALA A 35 6.84 -13.10 -3.21
CA ALA A 35 6.78 -12.36 -1.96
C ALA A 35 7.73 -13.03 -0.95
N ASP A 36 8.49 -12.21 -0.22
CA ASP A 36 9.54 -12.65 0.68
C ASP A 36 9.25 -12.27 2.12
N LEU A 37 9.42 -13.23 3.02
CA LEU A 37 9.46 -13.01 4.46
C LEU A 37 10.91 -13.00 4.92
N LEU A 38 11.34 -11.85 5.44
CA LEU A 38 12.72 -11.57 5.82
C LEU A 38 12.87 -11.63 7.34
N ASP A 39 13.98 -12.18 7.85
CA ASP A 39 14.36 -11.98 9.26
C ASP A 39 14.93 -10.58 9.52
N MET A 40 15.30 -10.31 10.76
CA MET A 40 15.86 -9.02 11.18
C MET A 40 17.23 -8.71 10.56
N GLU A 41 17.96 -9.74 10.10
CA GLU A 41 19.21 -9.56 9.34
C GLU A 41 18.98 -9.37 7.83
N GLY A 42 17.71 -9.33 7.39
CA GLY A 42 17.33 -9.13 6.00
C GLY A 42 17.45 -10.37 5.13
N ARG A 43 17.55 -11.57 5.71
CA ARG A 43 17.62 -12.85 4.99
C ARG A 43 16.24 -13.40 4.70
N ILE A 44 16.06 -13.98 3.52
CA ILE A 44 14.84 -14.71 3.16
C ILE A 44 14.74 -15.96 4.05
N CYS A 45 13.61 -16.07 4.76
CA CYS A 45 13.26 -17.22 5.61
C CYS A 45 12.03 -17.98 5.09
N GLN A 46 11.24 -17.36 4.23
CA GLN A 46 10.12 -17.95 3.50
C GLN A 46 9.90 -17.16 2.21
N ARG A 47 9.52 -17.83 1.14
CA ARG A 47 9.15 -17.22 -0.15
C ARG A 47 7.91 -17.89 -0.72
N TRP A 48 6.93 -17.09 -1.13
CA TRP A 48 5.79 -17.53 -1.92
C TRP A 48 5.97 -17.16 -3.38
N HIS A 49 5.41 -17.97 -4.28
CA HIS A 49 5.55 -17.79 -5.72
C HIS A 49 4.23 -18.01 -6.48
N THR A 50 3.92 -17.18 -7.47
CA THR A 50 2.88 -17.46 -8.47
C THR A 50 3.20 -16.86 -9.83
N GLU A 51 2.87 -17.60 -10.89
CA GLU A 51 3.02 -17.16 -12.28
C GLU A 51 2.11 -15.96 -12.61
N GLU A 52 1.01 -15.78 -11.87
CA GLU A 52 0.08 -14.64 -12.03
C GLU A 52 0.66 -13.32 -11.49
N GLY A 53 1.83 -13.36 -10.84
CA GLY A 53 2.48 -12.21 -10.23
C GLY A 53 1.94 -11.89 -8.84
N ILE A 54 2.75 -11.20 -8.03
CA ILE A 54 2.41 -10.73 -6.68
C ILE A 54 2.72 -9.24 -6.61
N GLY A 55 1.66 -8.42 -6.61
CA GLY A 55 1.78 -6.96 -6.53
C GLY A 55 1.66 -6.40 -5.11
N TYR A 56 1.00 -7.13 -4.22
CA TYR A 56 0.86 -6.81 -2.80
C TYR A 56 0.37 -8.04 -2.05
N ALA A 57 0.93 -8.31 -0.87
CA ALA A 57 0.55 -9.44 -0.06
C ALA A 57 0.44 -9.09 1.44
N GLN A 58 -0.38 -9.86 2.16
CA GLN A 58 -0.52 -9.87 3.60
C GLN A 58 -0.53 -11.32 4.09
N LEU A 59 0.18 -11.61 5.18
CA LEU A 59 0.08 -12.90 5.86
C LEU A 59 -1.19 -12.88 6.74
N LEU A 60 -2.03 -13.91 6.61
CA LEU A 60 -3.24 -14.08 7.40
C LEU A 60 -2.92 -14.78 8.75
N PRO A 61 -3.77 -14.62 9.78
CA PRO A 61 -3.50 -15.18 11.11
C PRO A 61 -3.39 -16.71 11.16
N TYR A 62 -3.87 -17.42 10.13
CA TYR A 62 -3.74 -18.88 10.01
C TYR A 62 -2.59 -19.32 9.09
N GLY A 63 -1.77 -18.37 8.61
CA GLY A 63 -0.51 -18.64 7.93
C GLY A 63 -0.58 -18.72 6.40
N ASN A 64 -1.75 -18.47 5.80
CA ASN A 64 -1.88 -18.32 4.36
C ASN A 64 -1.51 -16.89 3.92
N LEU A 65 -1.06 -16.73 2.69
CA LEU A 65 -0.73 -15.45 2.08
C LEU A 65 -1.90 -14.98 1.22
N LEU A 66 -2.56 -13.88 1.59
CA LEU A 66 -3.52 -13.21 0.72
C LEU A 66 -2.78 -12.19 -0.15
N LEU A 67 -3.07 -12.16 -1.45
CA LEU A 67 -2.34 -11.32 -2.39
C LEU A 67 -3.16 -10.82 -3.56
N ARG A 68 -2.70 -9.73 -4.20
CA ARG A 68 -3.16 -9.25 -5.50
C ARG A 68 -2.20 -9.65 -6.61
N THR A 69 -2.76 -10.05 -7.76
CA THR A 69 -2.00 -10.46 -8.95
C THR A 69 -1.58 -9.28 -9.83
N ALA A 70 -0.87 -9.58 -10.92
CA ALA A 70 -0.66 -8.63 -12.00
C ALA A 70 -2.01 -8.17 -12.63
N PRO A 71 -2.06 -7.01 -13.31
CA PRO A 71 -3.25 -6.57 -14.03
C PRO A 71 -3.70 -7.61 -15.08
N ALA A 72 -4.99 -7.61 -15.40
CA ALA A 72 -5.52 -8.36 -16.53
C ALA A 72 -4.96 -7.80 -17.86
N GLU A 73 -4.98 -8.63 -18.92
CA GLU A 73 -4.52 -8.21 -20.25
C GLU A 73 -5.44 -7.15 -20.88
N ASP A 74 -6.74 -7.27 -20.64
CA ASP A 74 -7.77 -6.34 -21.08
C ASP A 74 -8.77 -6.12 -19.95
N ALA A 75 -8.92 -4.86 -19.54
CA ALA A 75 -9.87 -4.41 -18.54
C ALA A 75 -10.49 -3.07 -18.95
N GLY A 76 -10.67 -2.85 -20.26
CA GLY A 76 -11.33 -1.64 -20.76
C GLY A 76 -10.60 -0.34 -20.42
N GLY A 77 -9.27 -0.39 -20.25
CA GLY A 77 -8.44 0.75 -19.87
C GLY A 77 -8.01 0.74 -18.40
N ALA A 78 -8.77 0.06 -17.52
CA ALA A 78 -8.41 -0.05 -16.11
C ALA A 78 -7.06 -0.74 -15.90
N GLU A 79 -6.64 -1.64 -16.81
CA GLU A 79 -5.36 -2.34 -16.74
C GLU A 79 -4.13 -1.42 -16.84
N LYS A 80 -4.33 -0.20 -17.35
CA LYS A 80 -3.29 0.83 -17.49
C LYS A 80 -3.17 1.71 -16.24
N ILE A 81 -4.16 1.70 -15.37
CA ILE A 81 -4.19 2.48 -14.15
C ILE A 81 -3.25 1.87 -13.11
N GLY A 82 -2.69 2.71 -12.23
CA GLY A 82 -1.86 2.21 -11.15
C GLY A 82 -2.64 1.30 -10.21
N GLY A 83 -2.00 0.22 -9.74
CA GLY A 83 -2.57 -0.65 -8.70
C GLY A 83 -3.56 -1.70 -9.19
N SER A 84 -3.91 -1.72 -10.47
CA SER A 84 -4.80 -2.71 -11.09
C SER A 84 -4.30 -4.15 -10.93
N SER A 85 -5.24 -5.09 -10.82
CA SER A 85 -4.99 -6.51 -10.61
C SER A 85 -6.08 -7.33 -11.32
N ALA A 86 -5.75 -8.53 -11.79
CA ALA A 86 -6.71 -9.44 -12.39
C ALA A 86 -7.51 -10.24 -11.33
N ALA A 87 -6.91 -10.45 -10.16
CA ALA A 87 -7.45 -11.30 -9.11
C ALA A 87 -6.86 -11.00 -7.73
N ILE A 88 -7.54 -11.53 -6.71
CA ILE A 88 -6.99 -11.77 -5.38
C ILE A 88 -6.85 -13.29 -5.23
N LEU A 89 -5.67 -13.74 -4.78
CA LEU A 89 -5.38 -15.13 -4.50
C LEU A 89 -5.09 -15.31 -3.01
N GLU A 90 -5.45 -16.46 -2.48
CA GLU A 90 -4.94 -16.94 -1.20
C GLU A 90 -4.06 -18.16 -1.46
N LEU A 91 -2.79 -18.06 -1.06
CA LEU A 91 -1.82 -19.13 -1.15
C LEU A 91 -1.62 -19.78 0.22
N ASP A 92 -1.49 -21.09 0.26
CA ASP A 92 -0.96 -21.75 1.45
C ASP A 92 0.56 -21.50 1.63
N TRP A 93 1.15 -22.12 2.64
CA TRP A 93 2.58 -21.95 2.95
C TRP A 93 3.51 -22.44 1.83
N ASP A 94 3.04 -23.38 0.99
CA ASP A 94 3.83 -23.99 -0.08
C ASP A 94 3.49 -23.38 -1.46
N SER A 95 2.79 -22.24 -1.48
CA SER A 95 2.34 -21.51 -2.68
C SER A 95 1.24 -22.19 -3.49
N ASN A 96 0.51 -23.14 -2.92
CA ASN A 96 -0.69 -23.67 -3.60
C ASN A 96 -1.84 -22.67 -3.45
N ILE A 97 -2.57 -22.41 -4.53
CA ILE A 97 -3.79 -21.60 -4.50
C ILE A 97 -4.87 -22.39 -3.75
N VAL A 98 -5.36 -21.85 -2.63
CA VAL A 98 -6.43 -22.44 -1.82
C VAL A 98 -7.74 -21.66 -1.91
N TRP A 99 -7.69 -20.41 -2.38
CA TRP A 99 -8.86 -19.59 -2.69
C TRP A 99 -8.49 -18.54 -3.75
N GLU A 100 -9.47 -18.15 -4.56
CA GLU A 100 -9.30 -17.09 -5.55
C GLU A 100 -10.59 -16.28 -5.74
N TYR A 101 -10.43 -14.99 -6.06
CA TYR A 101 -11.47 -14.13 -6.57
C TYR A 101 -10.95 -13.39 -7.79
N ARG A 102 -11.52 -13.70 -8.96
CA ARG A 102 -11.08 -13.16 -10.25
C ARG A 102 -12.03 -12.06 -10.69
N ASN A 103 -11.52 -10.84 -10.71
CA ASN A 103 -12.25 -9.67 -11.19
C ASN A 103 -11.23 -8.63 -11.67
N PRO A 104 -11.22 -8.28 -12.98
CA PRO A 104 -10.22 -7.39 -13.57
C PRO A 104 -10.33 -5.94 -13.08
N MET A 105 -11.39 -5.59 -12.34
CA MET A 105 -11.58 -4.27 -11.75
C MET A 105 -10.93 -4.12 -10.37
N VAL A 106 -10.43 -5.19 -9.75
CA VAL A 106 -9.76 -5.08 -8.44
C VAL A 106 -8.51 -4.22 -8.55
N HIS A 107 -8.31 -3.32 -7.59
CA HIS A 107 -7.08 -2.56 -7.48
C HIS A 107 -6.68 -2.28 -6.04
N HIS A 108 -5.38 -2.04 -5.86
CA HIS A 108 -4.73 -1.49 -4.66
C HIS A 108 -4.89 -2.26 -3.34
N ASP A 109 -6.09 -2.52 -2.84
CA ASP A 109 -6.28 -3.03 -1.48
C ASP A 109 -7.45 -4.00 -1.31
N TYR A 110 -7.37 -4.75 -0.22
CA TYR A 110 -8.34 -5.75 0.21
C TYR A 110 -8.16 -6.01 1.71
N GLU A 111 -9.20 -6.55 2.34
CA GLU A 111 -9.14 -6.99 3.73
C GLU A 111 -9.99 -8.24 3.96
N ARG A 112 -9.37 -9.32 4.44
CA ARG A 112 -10.10 -10.51 4.91
C ARG A 112 -10.71 -10.20 6.28
N LEU A 113 -12.02 -10.32 6.37
CA LEU A 113 -12.78 -10.09 7.60
C LEU A 113 -12.83 -11.34 8.49
N PRO A 114 -13.05 -11.17 9.81
CA PRO A 114 -13.16 -12.30 10.75
C PRO A 114 -14.29 -13.29 10.44
N ASN A 115 -15.35 -12.86 9.74
CA ASN A 115 -16.45 -13.72 9.30
C ASN A 115 -16.09 -14.60 8.09
N GLY A 116 -14.88 -14.47 7.53
CA GLY A 116 -14.41 -15.17 6.35
C GLY A 116 -14.67 -14.43 5.03
N ASN A 117 -15.45 -13.35 5.03
CA ASN A 117 -15.67 -12.52 3.85
C ASN A 117 -14.43 -11.69 3.54
N THR A 118 -14.38 -11.14 2.33
CA THR A 118 -13.29 -10.27 1.90
C THR A 118 -13.86 -8.94 1.44
N LEU A 119 -13.38 -7.84 1.99
CA LEU A 119 -13.57 -6.51 1.40
C LEU A 119 -12.58 -6.32 0.25
N VAL A 120 -13.07 -5.81 -0.87
CA VAL A 120 -12.28 -5.60 -2.08
C VAL A 120 -12.52 -4.20 -2.61
N LEU A 121 -11.43 -3.50 -2.90
CA LEU A 121 -11.47 -2.21 -3.59
C LEU A 121 -11.42 -2.45 -5.10
N GLN A 122 -12.35 -1.84 -5.83
CA GLN A 122 -12.53 -2.04 -7.26
C GLN A 122 -12.83 -0.73 -7.98
N PHE A 123 -12.47 -0.70 -9.26
CA PHE A 123 -12.88 0.36 -10.17
C PHE A 123 -14.34 0.18 -10.56
N GLY A 124 -15.06 1.29 -10.73
CA GLY A 124 -16.38 1.36 -11.36
C GLY A 124 -16.42 2.49 -12.37
N LEU A 125 -17.18 2.34 -13.46
CA LEU A 125 -17.34 3.42 -14.44
C LEU A 125 -18.36 4.44 -13.96
N LEU A 126 -17.98 5.72 -13.98
CA LEU A 126 -18.88 6.83 -13.72
C LEU A 126 -19.74 7.11 -14.95
N THR A 127 -20.97 7.59 -14.75
CA THR A 127 -21.81 8.07 -15.85
C THR A 127 -21.16 9.28 -16.54
N PRO A 128 -21.40 9.50 -17.85
CA PRO A 128 -20.95 10.71 -18.55
C PRO A 128 -21.42 12.00 -17.87
N GLU A 129 -22.65 12.02 -17.35
CA GLU A 129 -23.22 13.17 -16.65
C GLU A 129 -22.40 13.55 -15.42
N LEU A 130 -22.10 12.58 -14.55
CA LEU A 130 -21.26 12.80 -13.38
C LEU A 130 -19.82 13.17 -13.78
N THR A 131 -19.25 12.49 -14.78
CA THR A 131 -17.90 12.76 -15.30
C THR A 131 -17.74 14.22 -15.72
N SER A 132 -18.76 14.78 -16.38
CA SER A 132 -18.77 16.19 -16.81
C SER A 132 -18.81 17.21 -15.65
N GLN A 133 -19.25 16.79 -14.46
CA GLN A 133 -19.38 17.67 -13.30
C GLN A 133 -18.09 17.74 -12.47
N ILE A 134 -17.27 16.69 -12.51
CA ILE A 134 -16.04 16.55 -11.69
C ILE A 134 -15.03 17.65 -12.04
N LYS A 135 -14.62 18.41 -11.03
CA LYS A 135 -13.66 19.51 -11.14
C LYS A 135 -12.22 19.06 -10.87
N GLY A 136 -11.28 19.89 -11.31
CA GLY A 136 -9.85 19.64 -11.16
C GLY A 136 -9.27 18.76 -12.27
N GLY A 137 -8.03 18.29 -12.07
CA GLY A 137 -7.28 17.57 -13.10
C GLY A 137 -6.88 18.44 -14.28
N MET A 138 -5.90 17.97 -15.05
CA MET A 138 -5.53 18.55 -16.33
C MET A 138 -6.55 18.13 -17.38
N ILE A 139 -7.17 19.11 -18.04
CA ILE A 139 -8.12 18.86 -19.13
C ILE A 139 -7.34 18.59 -20.42
N SER A 140 -7.71 17.53 -21.12
CA SER A 140 -7.12 17.13 -22.39
C SER A 140 -8.18 16.70 -23.40
N ASP A 141 -7.89 16.81 -24.69
CA ASP A 141 -8.74 16.23 -25.76
C ASP A 141 -8.77 14.69 -25.71
N GLU A 142 -7.84 14.08 -24.96
CA GLU A 142 -7.74 12.63 -24.72
C GLU A 142 -8.53 12.16 -23.48
N ASP A 143 -9.21 13.08 -22.77
CA ASP A 143 -10.00 12.73 -21.59
C ASP A 143 -11.13 11.73 -21.95
N PRO A 144 -11.35 10.69 -21.14
CA PRO A 144 -12.39 9.72 -21.42
C PRO A 144 -13.79 10.32 -21.20
N GLU A 145 -14.77 9.83 -21.95
CA GLU A 145 -16.19 10.16 -21.74
C GLU A 145 -16.67 9.73 -20.33
N GLN A 146 -16.11 8.64 -19.82
CA GLN A 146 -16.41 8.08 -18.51
C GLN A 146 -15.10 7.89 -17.72
N MET A 147 -15.03 8.52 -16.56
CA MET A 147 -13.95 8.26 -15.60
C MET A 147 -14.16 6.94 -14.88
N PHE A 148 -13.07 6.37 -14.37
CA PHE A 148 -13.15 5.38 -13.29
C PHE A 148 -13.36 6.08 -11.93
N GLY A 149 -14.28 5.55 -11.13
CA GLY A 149 -14.46 5.82 -9.71
C GLY A 149 -14.08 4.61 -8.87
N ASP A 150 -14.15 4.76 -7.56
CA ASP A 150 -13.77 3.74 -6.59
C ASP A 150 -15.00 3.17 -5.89
N GLN A 151 -15.10 1.84 -5.82
CA GLN A 151 -16.15 1.15 -5.08
C GLN A 151 -15.56 0.07 -4.18
N VAL A 152 -16.23 -0.17 -3.06
CA VAL A 152 -15.91 -1.22 -2.10
C VAL A 152 -17.01 -2.25 -2.13
N GLN A 153 -16.65 -3.53 -2.26
CA GLN A 153 -17.58 -4.64 -2.11
C GLN A 153 -17.11 -5.55 -0.99
N GLU A 154 -18.06 -6.09 -0.21
CA GLU A 154 -17.82 -7.28 0.60
C GLU A 154 -18.30 -8.50 -0.17
N ILE A 155 -17.42 -9.48 -0.31
CA ILE A 155 -17.73 -10.76 -0.96
C ILE A 155 -17.63 -11.91 0.04
N ASN A 156 -18.57 -12.85 -0.06
CA ASN A 156 -18.45 -14.15 0.60
C ASN A 156 -17.31 -14.97 -0.02
N PRO A 157 -16.86 -16.07 0.63
CA PRO A 157 -15.85 -16.97 0.05
C PRO A 157 -16.20 -17.55 -1.32
N ASP A 158 -17.48 -17.62 -1.69
CA ASP A 158 -17.91 -18.07 -3.03
C ASP A 158 -17.93 -16.95 -4.09
N GLY A 159 -17.56 -15.72 -3.72
CA GLY A 159 -17.55 -14.55 -4.59
C GLY A 159 -18.87 -13.78 -4.63
N THR A 160 -19.91 -14.21 -3.92
CA THR A 160 -21.19 -13.49 -3.87
C THR A 160 -21.02 -12.16 -3.14
N VAL A 161 -21.44 -11.06 -3.78
CA VAL A 161 -21.45 -9.72 -3.17
C VAL A 161 -22.56 -9.63 -2.12
N VAL A 162 -22.23 -9.23 -0.90
CA VAL A 162 -23.17 -9.06 0.22
C VAL A 162 -23.27 -7.63 0.73
N TYR A 163 -22.34 -6.77 0.31
CA TYR A 163 -22.35 -5.34 0.59
C TYR A 163 -21.65 -4.62 -0.56
N GLU A 164 -22.15 -3.43 -0.90
CA GLU A 164 -21.55 -2.55 -1.90
C GLU A 164 -21.65 -1.11 -1.41
N TRP A 165 -20.58 -0.36 -1.63
CA TRP A 165 -20.50 1.06 -1.39
C TRP A 165 -19.70 1.73 -2.50
N ARG A 166 -20.18 2.87 -2.98
CA ARG A 166 -19.60 3.58 -4.13
C ARG A 166 -19.21 4.98 -3.71
N SER A 167 -17.93 5.33 -3.87
CA SER A 167 -17.43 6.62 -3.37
C SER A 167 -18.17 7.82 -3.98
N TRP A 168 -18.54 7.72 -5.25
CA TRP A 168 -19.19 8.79 -6.00
C TRP A 168 -20.63 9.07 -5.57
N GLU A 169 -21.24 8.23 -4.74
CA GLU A 169 -22.56 8.51 -4.14
C GLU A 169 -22.43 9.40 -2.89
N HIS A 170 -21.22 9.56 -2.35
CA HIS A 170 -20.94 10.29 -1.09
C HIS A 170 -19.85 11.38 -1.22
N LEU A 171 -19.25 11.53 -2.38
CA LEU A 171 -18.26 12.58 -2.68
C LEU A 171 -18.88 13.71 -3.51
N SER A 172 -18.38 14.93 -3.31
CA SER A 172 -18.79 16.12 -4.05
C SER A 172 -17.93 16.30 -5.31
N PRO A 173 -18.49 16.28 -6.53
CA PRO A 173 -17.71 16.47 -7.76
C PRO A 173 -17.02 17.85 -7.84
N VAL A 174 -17.42 18.80 -6.98
CA VAL A 174 -16.84 20.15 -6.93
C VAL A 174 -15.84 20.29 -5.78
N ASP A 175 -16.19 19.83 -4.58
CA ASP A 175 -15.34 20.03 -3.39
C ASP A 175 -14.24 18.98 -3.29
N ASP A 176 -14.51 17.76 -3.75
CA ASP A 176 -13.53 16.66 -3.84
C ASP A 176 -12.87 16.69 -5.23
N ALA A 177 -12.32 17.85 -5.59
CA ALA A 177 -11.71 18.10 -6.89
C ALA A 177 -10.39 17.35 -7.08
N ILE A 178 -10.16 16.86 -8.30
CA ILE A 178 -8.91 16.20 -8.69
C ILE A 178 -7.75 17.21 -8.60
N CYS A 179 -6.59 16.79 -8.09
CA CYS A 179 -5.36 17.56 -8.13
C CYS A 179 -5.13 18.13 -9.55
N PRO A 180 -4.88 19.44 -9.73
CA PRO A 180 -4.83 20.07 -11.05
C PRO A 180 -3.63 19.63 -11.92
N LEU A 181 -2.74 18.80 -11.39
CA LEU A 181 -1.57 18.24 -12.09
C LEU A 181 -1.73 16.73 -12.38
N GLU A 182 -2.87 16.13 -12.04
CA GLU A 182 -3.20 14.75 -12.39
C GLU A 182 -4.08 14.71 -13.64
N ASP A 183 -4.08 13.60 -14.38
CA ASP A 183 -4.98 13.39 -15.51
C ASP A 183 -6.44 13.18 -15.04
N ARG A 184 -7.34 12.96 -16.01
CA ARG A 184 -8.77 12.76 -15.78
C ARG A 184 -9.25 11.36 -16.16
N VAL A 185 -8.38 10.34 -16.12
CA VAL A 185 -8.75 8.94 -16.39
C VAL A 185 -9.59 8.34 -15.25
N GLU A 186 -9.31 8.74 -14.01
CA GLU A 186 -10.02 8.30 -12.81
C GLU A 186 -10.21 9.50 -11.86
N TRP A 187 -11.28 9.48 -11.07
CA TRP A 187 -11.59 10.55 -10.14
C TRP A 187 -10.72 10.47 -8.89
N THR A 188 -10.90 9.45 -8.05
CA THR A 188 -10.34 9.54 -6.70
C THR A 188 -9.05 8.75 -6.47
N HIS A 189 -8.80 7.70 -7.26
CA HIS A 189 -7.65 6.80 -7.12
C HIS A 189 -7.57 6.26 -5.68
N GLY A 190 -8.58 5.48 -5.31
CA GLY A 190 -8.63 4.74 -4.06
C GLY A 190 -7.42 3.82 -3.96
N ASN A 191 -6.64 3.99 -2.89
CA ASN A 191 -5.38 3.26 -2.73
C ASN A 191 -5.23 2.53 -1.40
N SER A 192 -6.23 2.66 -0.53
CA SER A 192 -6.27 1.98 0.75
C SER A 192 -7.71 1.71 1.18
N LEU A 193 -7.90 0.52 1.74
CA LEU A 193 -9.15 0.07 2.34
C LEU A 193 -8.81 -0.69 3.60
N LYS A 194 -9.25 -0.16 4.75
CA LYS A 194 -9.14 -0.81 6.05
C LYS A 194 -10.45 -0.79 6.80
N VAL A 195 -10.59 -1.66 7.81
CA VAL A 195 -11.73 -1.65 8.73
C VAL A 195 -11.31 -1.10 10.08
N THR A 196 -12.08 -0.16 10.62
CA THR A 196 -11.89 0.32 12.00
C THR A 196 -12.33 -0.74 13.01
N PRO A 197 -11.95 -0.66 14.29
CA PRO A 197 -12.47 -1.55 15.32
C PRO A 197 -14.02 -1.56 15.42
N GLY A 198 -14.68 -0.48 14.99
CA GLY A 198 -16.14 -0.36 14.95
C GLY A 198 -16.80 -1.03 13.73
N GLY A 199 -16.03 -1.49 12.75
CA GLY A 199 -16.55 -2.10 11.52
C GLY A 199 -16.75 -1.14 10.35
N ASP A 200 -16.37 0.14 10.52
CA ASP A 200 -16.44 1.20 9.51
C ASP A 200 -15.26 1.14 8.53
N LEU A 201 -15.40 1.76 7.36
CA LEU A 201 -14.35 1.73 6.34
C LEU A 201 -13.41 2.92 6.52
N LEU A 202 -12.11 2.66 6.62
CA LEU A 202 -11.05 3.65 6.56
C LEU A 202 -10.44 3.65 5.14
N VAL A 203 -10.65 4.75 4.41
CA VAL A 203 -10.32 4.87 2.99
C VAL A 203 -9.34 6.00 2.72
N SER A 204 -8.59 5.88 1.62
CA SER A 204 -7.67 6.91 1.14
C SER A 204 -7.80 7.09 -0.37
N TYR A 205 -7.90 8.35 -0.78
CA TYR A 205 -8.05 8.78 -2.16
C TYR A 205 -6.88 9.66 -2.55
N ARG A 206 -6.01 9.10 -3.38
CA ARG A 206 -4.75 9.75 -3.74
C ARG A 206 -5.00 11.06 -4.47
N ARG A 207 -5.82 11.08 -5.53
CA ARG A 207 -5.91 12.21 -6.46
C ARG A 207 -6.61 13.44 -5.90
N ILE A 208 -7.44 13.27 -4.88
CA ILE A 208 -8.13 14.36 -4.19
C ILE A 208 -7.50 14.69 -2.83
N SER A 209 -6.43 13.96 -2.44
CA SER A 209 -5.73 14.11 -1.16
C SER A 209 -6.63 13.99 0.07
N VAL A 210 -7.55 13.02 0.05
CA VAL A 210 -8.51 12.77 1.13
C VAL A 210 -8.24 11.43 1.80
N VAL A 211 -8.32 11.42 3.13
CA VAL A 211 -8.50 10.23 3.96
C VAL A 211 -9.82 10.38 4.72
N GLY A 212 -10.56 9.28 4.91
CA GLY A 212 -11.83 9.35 5.62
C GLY A 212 -12.24 8.05 6.30
N ILE A 213 -13.11 8.17 7.30
CA ILE A 213 -13.85 7.06 7.90
C ILE A 213 -15.29 7.14 7.40
N VAL A 214 -15.74 6.09 6.74
CA VAL A 214 -17.10 5.93 6.22
C VAL A 214 -17.89 5.07 7.19
N ASP A 215 -18.97 5.63 7.76
CA ASP A 215 -19.94 4.85 8.53
C ASP A 215 -20.58 3.81 7.60
N ARG A 216 -20.31 2.54 7.87
CA ARG A 216 -20.63 1.47 6.92
C ARG A 216 -22.13 1.30 6.69
N LYS A 217 -22.95 1.72 7.65
CA LYS A 217 -24.40 1.56 7.63
C LYS A 217 -25.10 2.63 6.77
N SER A 218 -24.68 3.89 6.91
CA SER A 218 -25.23 5.01 6.15
C SER A 218 -24.51 5.24 4.83
N GLY A 219 -23.23 4.87 4.76
CA GLY A 219 -22.33 5.17 3.64
C GLY A 219 -21.71 6.58 3.73
N ASP A 220 -22.08 7.39 4.72
CA ASP A 220 -21.58 8.75 4.85
C ASP A 220 -20.23 8.80 5.56
N PHE A 221 -19.43 9.83 5.24
CA PHE A 221 -18.18 10.10 5.96
C PHE A 221 -18.49 10.60 7.37
N SER A 222 -18.19 9.79 8.39
CA SER A 222 -18.18 10.21 9.79
C SER A 222 -16.99 11.11 10.11
N TRP A 223 -15.91 10.98 9.33
CA TRP A 223 -14.74 11.84 9.35
C TRP A 223 -14.13 11.91 7.95
N LYS A 224 -13.75 13.12 7.49
CA LYS A 224 -13.09 13.37 6.21
C LYS A 224 -12.03 14.46 6.39
N TRP A 225 -10.79 14.20 5.99
CA TRP A 225 -9.66 15.08 6.24
C TRP A 225 -8.62 14.98 5.11
N GLY A 226 -7.77 16.00 4.98
CA GLY A 226 -6.58 15.93 4.13
C GLY A 226 -6.36 17.10 3.16
N PRO A 227 -7.38 17.61 2.43
CA PRO A 227 -7.17 18.69 1.48
C PRO A 227 -6.51 19.92 2.12
N GLY A 228 -5.35 20.33 1.59
CA GLY A 228 -4.53 21.43 2.13
C GLY A 228 -3.52 21.01 3.21
N GLU A 229 -3.72 19.86 3.85
CA GLU A 229 -2.85 19.32 4.90
C GLU A 229 -1.88 18.27 4.36
N ILE A 230 -2.38 17.28 3.63
CA ILE A 230 -1.61 16.19 3.02
C ILE A 230 -1.71 16.25 1.50
N SER A 231 -0.85 15.52 0.82
CA SER A 231 -0.83 15.49 -0.64
C SER A 231 -0.57 14.06 -1.14
N HIS A 232 -1.57 13.50 -1.80
CA HIS A 232 -1.55 12.16 -2.38
C HIS A 232 -1.23 11.04 -1.37
N PRO A 233 -1.97 10.97 -0.25
CA PRO A 233 -1.66 10.07 0.87
C PRO A 233 -1.87 8.60 0.50
N HIS A 234 -1.25 7.72 1.29
CA HIS A 234 -1.41 6.27 1.23
C HIS A 234 -1.50 5.67 2.65
N HIS A 235 -2.11 4.49 2.71
CA HIS A 235 -2.11 3.60 3.88
C HIS A 235 -2.46 4.26 5.23
N PRO A 236 -3.64 4.90 5.35
CA PRO A 236 -4.18 5.24 6.66
C PRO A 236 -4.40 3.96 7.48
N THR A 237 -3.95 3.97 8.73
CA THR A 237 -4.18 2.88 9.69
C THR A 237 -4.80 3.44 10.96
N TYR A 238 -5.82 2.75 11.48
CA TYR A 238 -6.46 3.11 12.74
C TYR A 238 -5.62 2.56 13.89
N LEU A 239 -5.21 3.44 14.82
CA LEU A 239 -4.39 3.07 15.97
C LEU A 239 -5.26 2.78 17.21
N ASP A 240 -4.74 2.01 18.15
CA ASP A 240 -5.43 1.64 19.40
C ASP A 240 -5.84 2.85 20.25
N ASN A 241 -5.14 3.97 20.11
CA ASN A 241 -5.45 5.23 20.81
C ASN A 241 -6.57 6.05 20.12
N GLY A 242 -7.12 5.57 19.00
CA GLY A 242 -8.16 6.24 18.23
C GLY A 242 -7.63 7.21 17.16
N ASN A 243 -6.31 7.41 17.07
CA ASN A 243 -5.69 8.24 16.04
C ASN A 243 -5.52 7.47 14.73
N ILE A 244 -5.19 8.21 13.67
CA ILE A 244 -4.97 7.65 12.33
C ILE A 244 -3.54 7.97 11.89
N LEU A 245 -2.75 6.94 11.61
CA LEU A 245 -1.41 7.07 11.06
C LEU A 245 -1.47 7.02 9.54
N ILE A 246 -0.88 8.00 8.86
CA ILE A 246 -1.01 8.21 7.41
C ILE A 246 0.40 8.37 6.82
N PHE A 247 0.66 7.70 5.71
CA PHE A 247 1.82 8.01 4.87
C PHE A 247 1.42 9.13 3.89
N ASP A 248 1.92 10.34 4.12
CA ASP A 248 1.68 11.50 3.26
C ASP A 248 2.81 11.59 2.23
N ASN A 249 2.57 11.08 1.02
CA ASN A 249 3.57 11.00 -0.04
C ASN A 249 4.11 12.36 -0.45
N GLY A 250 3.29 13.41 -0.40
CA GLY A 250 3.67 14.77 -0.78
C GLY A 250 3.83 14.98 -2.28
N PHE A 251 3.31 14.09 -3.13
CA PHE A 251 3.39 14.28 -4.58
C PHE A 251 2.49 15.45 -4.99
N HIS A 252 3.04 16.41 -5.74
CA HIS A 252 2.40 17.70 -6.04
C HIS A 252 2.18 18.63 -4.84
N ARG A 253 2.84 18.37 -3.70
CA ARG A 253 2.85 19.33 -2.59
C ARG A 253 3.41 20.68 -3.08
N PRO A 254 2.75 21.80 -2.76
CA PRO A 254 3.23 23.12 -3.14
C PRO A 254 4.69 23.37 -2.72
N ARG A 255 5.46 24.02 -3.60
CA ARG A 255 6.89 24.37 -3.45
C ARG A 255 7.86 23.19 -3.52
N SER A 256 7.65 22.13 -2.76
CA SER A 256 8.61 21.02 -2.69
C SER A 256 7.92 19.69 -2.40
N CYS A 257 8.27 18.68 -3.19
CA CYS A 257 7.80 17.31 -2.98
C CYS A 257 8.71 16.60 -1.98
N TYR A 258 8.14 16.21 -0.85
CA TYR A 258 8.77 15.36 0.18
C TYR A 258 7.67 14.56 0.87
N SER A 259 8.01 13.37 1.34
CA SER A 259 7.10 12.54 2.12
C SER A 259 7.24 12.81 3.61
N ARG A 260 6.16 12.53 4.32
CA ARG A 260 6.14 12.49 5.78
C ARG A 260 5.17 11.41 6.24
N VAL A 261 5.30 10.97 7.48
CA VAL A 261 4.33 10.11 8.15
C VAL A 261 3.70 10.94 9.25
N VAL A 262 2.37 11.04 9.27
CA VAL A 262 1.64 11.85 10.25
C VAL A 262 0.69 10.98 11.06
N GLU A 263 0.57 11.24 12.35
CA GLU A 263 -0.48 10.71 13.21
C GLU A 263 -1.47 11.83 13.50
N VAL A 264 -2.73 11.62 13.13
CA VAL A 264 -3.80 12.62 13.23
C VAL A 264 -4.82 12.17 14.26
N ASN A 265 -5.24 13.08 15.13
CA ASN A 265 -6.40 12.87 16.00
C ASN A 265 -7.68 13.23 15.21
N PRO A 266 -8.55 12.27 14.87
CA PRO A 266 -9.73 12.56 14.06
C PRO A 266 -10.80 13.38 14.80
N ALA A 267 -10.73 13.49 16.14
CA ALA A 267 -11.66 14.32 16.90
C ALA A 267 -11.29 15.81 16.88
N THR A 268 -10.01 16.15 16.70
CA THR A 268 -9.51 17.54 16.71
C THR A 268 -8.92 17.99 15.37
N ASN A 269 -8.67 17.05 14.45
CA ASN A 269 -7.92 17.23 13.20
C ASN A 269 -6.47 17.68 13.39
N GLU A 270 -5.91 17.53 14.60
CA GLU A 270 -4.53 17.91 14.88
C GLU A 270 -3.56 16.78 14.53
N VAL A 271 -2.45 17.14 13.89
CA VAL A 271 -1.29 16.25 13.74
C VAL A 271 -0.56 16.20 15.08
N VAL A 272 -0.60 15.05 15.75
CA VAL A 272 -0.02 14.85 17.10
C VAL A 272 1.37 14.22 17.08
N TRP A 273 1.75 13.61 15.96
CA TRP A 273 3.10 13.11 15.71
C TRP A 273 3.43 13.18 14.22
N GLU A 274 4.69 13.44 13.89
CA GLU A 274 5.16 13.51 12.51
C GLU A 274 6.59 12.98 12.39
N TYR A 275 6.86 12.17 11.36
CA TYR A 275 8.21 11.86 10.90
C TYR A 275 8.43 12.42 9.49
N GLN A 276 9.55 13.08 9.27
CA GLN A 276 10.01 13.55 7.97
C GLN A 276 11.53 13.41 7.87
N GLY A 277 12.07 13.54 6.65
CA GLY A 277 13.52 13.61 6.45
C GLY A 277 14.13 14.91 6.96
N GLU A 278 15.43 14.89 7.23
CA GLU A 278 16.23 16.05 7.65
C GLU A 278 17.46 16.14 6.71
N PRO A 279 17.45 16.98 5.65
CA PRO A 279 16.35 17.87 5.24
C PRO A 279 15.15 17.08 4.66
N PRO A 280 13.95 17.66 4.55
CA PRO A 280 12.73 16.95 4.10
C PRO A 280 12.88 16.18 2.79
N LEU A 281 13.61 16.77 1.84
CA LEU A 281 13.91 16.18 0.53
C LEU A 281 14.69 14.85 0.59
N SER A 282 15.26 14.48 1.74
CA SER A 282 15.93 13.18 1.93
C SER A 282 14.97 12.00 2.06
N PHE A 283 13.67 12.25 2.23
CA PHE A 283 12.62 11.25 2.34
C PHE A 283 11.48 11.59 1.39
N PHE A 284 11.30 10.80 0.33
CA PHE A 284 10.28 11.06 -0.68
C PHE A 284 9.97 9.83 -1.54
N SER A 285 8.71 9.42 -1.46
CA SER A 285 8.10 8.40 -2.31
C SER A 285 6.85 8.98 -2.95
N GLN A 286 6.85 9.18 -4.27
CA GLN A 286 5.76 9.84 -5.00
C GLN A 286 4.44 9.04 -5.05
N ALA A 287 4.51 7.74 -4.81
CA ALA A 287 3.37 6.82 -4.84
C ALA A 287 3.68 5.58 -3.99
N THR A 288 2.70 4.71 -3.78
CA THR A 288 2.83 3.51 -2.92
C THR A 288 3.25 3.92 -1.50
N SER A 289 3.92 3.04 -0.76
CA SER A 289 4.35 3.22 0.62
C SER A 289 3.32 2.83 1.68
N SER A 290 3.82 2.56 2.87
CA SER A 290 3.04 2.32 4.09
C SER A 290 3.75 2.83 5.32
N ALA A 291 2.99 3.09 6.38
CA ALA A 291 3.48 3.22 7.73
C ALA A 291 2.63 2.37 8.68
N GLU A 292 3.28 1.73 9.66
CA GLU A 292 2.63 0.86 10.65
C GLU A 292 3.23 1.10 12.03
N ARG A 293 2.37 1.36 13.01
CA ARG A 293 2.79 1.39 14.42
C ARG A 293 3.02 -0.04 14.91
N LEU A 294 4.19 -0.29 15.45
CA LEU A 294 4.60 -1.60 15.98
C LEU A 294 4.27 -1.72 17.47
N PRO A 295 4.13 -2.94 18.03
CA PRO A 295 3.75 -3.14 19.43
C PRO A 295 4.69 -2.54 20.48
N ASN A 296 5.97 -2.29 20.15
CA ASN A 296 6.90 -1.60 21.05
C ASN A 296 6.80 -0.06 20.98
N GLY A 297 5.86 0.48 20.21
CA GLY A 297 5.66 1.91 19.99
C GLY A 297 6.47 2.51 18.84
N ASN A 298 7.40 1.76 18.23
CA ASN A 298 8.11 2.20 17.04
C ASN A 298 7.18 2.26 15.83
N THR A 299 7.61 2.95 14.77
CA THR A 299 6.89 3.00 13.50
C THR A 299 7.75 2.38 12.41
N MET A 300 7.24 1.33 11.75
CA MET A 300 7.83 0.83 10.51
C MET A 300 7.30 1.64 9.33
N ILE A 301 8.21 2.02 8.43
CA ILE A 301 7.93 2.86 7.27
C ILE A 301 8.47 2.16 6.04
N CYS A 302 7.61 1.89 5.06
CA CYS A 302 7.98 1.43 3.73
C CYS A 302 7.99 2.65 2.80
N GLU A 303 9.17 3.15 2.44
CA GLU A 303 9.35 4.13 1.37
C GLU A 303 9.35 3.40 0.01
N GLY A 304 8.16 3.28 -0.58
CA GLY A 304 7.89 2.32 -1.66
C GLY A 304 8.65 2.58 -2.96
N SER A 305 8.64 3.81 -3.49
CA SER A 305 9.33 4.15 -4.76
C SER A 305 10.82 3.77 -4.76
N PRO A 306 11.62 4.10 -3.73
CA PRO A 306 13.02 3.67 -3.65
C PRO A 306 13.26 2.27 -3.09
N GLY A 307 12.21 1.54 -2.69
CA GLY A 307 12.34 0.20 -2.14
C GLY A 307 13.02 0.15 -0.77
N ARG A 308 12.96 1.22 0.02
CA ARG A 308 13.56 1.30 1.35
C ARG A 308 12.49 1.00 2.40
N ILE A 309 12.84 0.21 3.40
CA ILE A 309 12.02 -0.03 4.58
C ILE A 309 12.87 0.31 5.80
N PHE A 310 12.32 1.05 6.74
CA PHE A 310 13.03 1.41 7.95
C PHE A 310 12.10 1.50 9.15
N GLU A 311 12.66 1.38 10.33
CA GLU A 311 11.95 1.45 11.60
C GLU A 311 12.47 2.63 12.40
N VAL A 312 11.57 3.44 12.94
CA VAL A 312 11.91 4.60 13.77
C VAL A 312 11.33 4.49 15.17
N THR A 313 12.07 4.96 16.17
CA THR A 313 11.56 5.11 17.54
C THR A 313 10.49 6.22 17.60
N PRO A 314 9.72 6.33 18.70
CA PRO A 314 8.86 7.49 18.93
C PRO A 314 9.60 8.84 18.85
N ASN A 315 10.89 8.84 19.18
CA ASN A 315 11.80 9.98 19.08
C ASN A 315 12.40 10.19 17.69
N LYS A 316 11.90 9.44 16.68
CA LYS A 316 12.24 9.59 15.25
C LYS A 316 13.66 9.11 14.88
N GLU A 317 14.29 8.31 15.73
CA GLU A 317 15.60 7.72 15.46
C GLU A 317 15.43 6.44 14.64
N ILE A 318 16.15 6.32 13.52
CA ILE A 318 16.18 5.09 12.72
C ILE A 318 16.93 4.01 13.51
N VAL A 319 16.27 2.87 13.74
CA VAL A 319 16.82 1.73 14.50
C VAL A 319 17.01 0.48 13.65
N TRP A 320 16.33 0.41 12.51
CA TRP A 320 16.51 -0.63 11.51
C TRP A 320 16.30 -0.04 10.12
N GLU A 321 17.10 -0.47 9.15
CA GLU A 321 16.99 -0.01 7.76
C GLU A 321 17.39 -1.13 6.80
N TYR A 322 16.56 -1.32 5.79
CA TYR A 322 16.72 -2.30 4.73
C TYR A 322 16.39 -1.68 3.37
N ILE A 323 17.13 -2.06 2.35
CA ILE A 323 16.86 -1.65 0.97
C ILE A 323 16.67 -2.90 0.13
N ASN A 324 15.55 -2.95 -0.59
CA ASN A 324 15.17 -4.09 -1.40
C ASN A 324 16.24 -4.43 -2.46
N PRO A 325 16.83 -5.64 -2.45
CA PRO A 325 17.83 -6.06 -3.43
C PRO A 325 17.21 -6.62 -4.72
N PHE A 326 15.89 -6.83 -4.76
CA PHE A 326 15.22 -7.43 -5.92
C PHE A 326 14.84 -6.33 -6.91
N PHE A 327 15.47 -6.32 -8.08
CA PHE A 327 15.14 -5.38 -9.15
C PHE A 327 14.27 -6.04 -10.21
N THR A 328 13.23 -5.32 -10.63
CA THR A 328 12.33 -5.67 -11.73
C THR A 328 12.45 -4.63 -12.83
N LYS A 329 12.01 -4.97 -14.06
CA LYS A 329 11.96 -4.01 -15.17
C LYS A 329 11.11 -2.80 -14.76
N GLY A 330 11.65 -1.61 -14.96
CA GLY A 330 10.93 -0.41 -14.56
C GLY A 330 9.68 -0.17 -15.41
N ARG A 331 8.68 0.46 -14.80
CA ARG A 331 7.48 0.98 -15.47
C ARG A 331 7.35 2.48 -15.14
N PRO A 332 6.64 3.26 -15.97
CA PRO A 332 6.33 4.66 -15.66
C PRO A 332 5.67 4.79 -14.29
N GLN A 333 6.05 5.79 -13.49
CA GLN A 333 5.40 6.14 -12.23
C GLN A 333 5.08 7.64 -12.22
N GLY A 334 3.85 8.00 -11.85
CA GLY A 334 3.43 9.41 -11.65
C GLY A 334 3.68 10.31 -12.86
N GLY A 335 3.44 9.81 -14.08
CA GLY A 335 3.66 10.58 -15.32
C GLY A 335 5.12 10.70 -15.79
N GLY A 336 6.09 10.11 -15.07
CA GLY A 336 7.50 10.09 -15.47
C GLY A 336 7.89 8.95 -16.43
N SER A 337 9.11 9.01 -16.99
CA SER A 337 9.66 7.93 -17.81
C SER A 337 9.88 6.65 -17.00
N ALA A 338 9.75 5.49 -17.66
CA ALA A 338 10.08 4.21 -17.05
C ALA A 338 11.62 4.12 -16.87
N PRO A 339 12.13 3.84 -15.66
CA PRO A 339 13.54 3.49 -15.51
C PRO A 339 13.80 2.12 -16.15
N GLU A 340 15.07 1.80 -16.44
CA GLU A 340 15.42 0.47 -16.96
C GLU A 340 15.06 -0.64 -15.94
N SER A 341 15.34 -0.39 -14.67
CA SER A 341 14.94 -1.25 -13.56
C SER A 341 14.61 -0.43 -12.31
N ASN A 342 13.82 -1.00 -11.41
CA ASN A 342 13.61 -0.49 -10.05
C ASN A 342 13.38 -1.64 -9.08
N ASN A 343 13.54 -1.35 -7.79
CA ASN A 343 13.31 -2.25 -6.67
C ASN A 343 12.10 -1.79 -5.83
N SER A 344 11.14 -1.09 -6.45
CA SER A 344 10.05 -0.45 -5.73
C SER A 344 9.17 -1.48 -5.02
N LEU A 345 8.71 -1.14 -3.82
CA LEU A 345 7.79 -1.95 -3.01
C LEU A 345 6.40 -1.30 -3.00
N PHE A 346 5.35 -2.11 -2.84
CA PHE A 346 4.00 -1.55 -2.71
C PHE A 346 3.76 -1.12 -1.26
N ARG A 347 3.96 -2.06 -0.33
CA ARG A 347 3.93 -1.92 1.12
C ARG A 347 4.82 -3.01 1.73
N ALA A 348 5.13 -2.89 3.01
CA ALA A 348 5.77 -3.93 3.82
C ALA A 348 5.06 -4.08 5.17
N HIS A 349 5.09 -5.30 5.73
CA HIS A 349 4.45 -5.65 7.01
C HIS A 349 5.45 -6.34 7.95
N ARG A 350 5.45 -6.00 9.24
CA ARG A 350 6.30 -6.66 10.26
C ARG A 350 5.43 -7.51 11.18
N TYR A 351 5.65 -8.82 11.14
CA TYR A 351 4.97 -9.77 12.01
C TYR A 351 5.88 -10.15 13.18
N GLY A 352 5.36 -10.03 14.41
CA GLY A 352 6.06 -10.47 15.61
C GLY A 352 6.32 -11.99 15.59
N PRO A 353 7.31 -12.49 16.36
CA PRO A 353 7.60 -13.93 16.43
C PRO A 353 6.44 -14.76 17.00
N ASP A 354 5.52 -14.13 17.72
CA ASP A 354 4.30 -14.69 18.29
C ASP A 354 3.07 -14.55 17.38
N TYR A 355 3.21 -13.93 16.20
CA TYR A 355 2.11 -13.79 15.25
C TYR A 355 1.51 -15.17 14.91
N PRO A 356 0.19 -15.36 15.04
CA PRO A 356 -0.45 -16.67 14.88
C PRO A 356 -0.12 -17.37 13.55
N GLY A 357 0.02 -16.62 12.46
CA GLY A 357 0.32 -17.18 11.13
C GLY A 357 1.72 -17.78 11.00
N LEU A 358 2.64 -17.45 11.93
CA LEU A 358 4.00 -18.01 11.98
C LEU A 358 4.12 -19.20 12.96
N LYS A 359 3.07 -19.49 13.74
CA LYS A 359 3.13 -20.53 14.77
C LYS A 359 3.42 -21.90 14.16
N GLY A 360 4.48 -22.55 14.64
CA GLY A 360 4.90 -23.88 14.19
C GLY A 360 5.56 -23.90 12.81
N ARG A 361 5.84 -22.75 12.21
CA ARG A 361 6.56 -22.64 10.94
C ARG A 361 8.07 -22.65 11.18
N GLU A 362 8.79 -23.39 10.34
CA GLU A 362 10.25 -23.40 10.34
C GLU A 362 10.77 -22.27 9.44
N LEU A 363 11.26 -21.20 10.08
CA LEU A 363 11.75 -19.98 9.44
C LEU A 363 13.28 -19.97 9.39
N ASP A 364 13.86 -21.03 8.81
CA ASP A 364 15.32 -21.16 8.68
C ASP A 364 15.82 -20.54 7.35
N PRO A 365 16.59 -19.43 7.39
CA PRO A 365 17.15 -18.82 6.19
C PRO A 365 18.15 -19.71 5.44
N ALA A 366 18.67 -20.79 6.05
CA ALA A 366 19.53 -21.75 5.37
C ALA A 366 18.80 -22.51 4.26
N ARG A 367 17.47 -22.68 4.35
CA ARG A 367 16.64 -23.24 3.26
C ARG A 367 16.72 -22.41 1.99
N TYR A 368 17.01 -21.11 2.12
CA TYR A 368 17.15 -20.15 1.02
C TYR A 368 18.60 -19.68 0.84
N ALA A 369 19.60 -20.43 1.33
CA ALA A 369 21.01 -20.03 1.35
C ALA A 369 21.56 -19.60 -0.03
N ASN A 370 21.12 -20.26 -1.12
CA ASN A 370 21.56 -19.90 -2.47
C ASN A 370 21.02 -18.52 -2.90
N LEU A 371 19.74 -18.22 -2.63
CA LEU A 371 19.15 -16.91 -2.91
C LEU A 371 19.78 -15.84 -2.02
N ASN A 372 19.89 -16.12 -0.72
CA ASN A 372 20.54 -15.21 0.23
C ASN A 372 22.00 -14.92 -0.16
N ARG A 373 22.74 -15.88 -0.72
CA ARG A 373 24.09 -15.65 -1.25
C ARG A 373 24.07 -14.80 -2.53
N LEU A 374 23.18 -15.13 -3.47
CA LEU A 374 23.07 -14.45 -4.77
C LEU A 374 22.81 -12.95 -4.59
N TYR A 375 21.95 -12.59 -3.64
CA TYR A 375 21.58 -11.20 -3.37
C TYR A 375 22.41 -10.53 -2.27
N GLY A 376 23.48 -11.18 -1.79
CA GLY A 376 24.37 -10.58 -0.79
C GLY A 376 23.75 -10.42 0.61
N LEU A 377 22.71 -11.19 0.94
CA LEU A 377 21.96 -11.12 2.21
C LEU A 377 22.61 -11.92 3.35
N HIS A 378 23.84 -12.41 3.19
CA HIS A 378 24.54 -13.19 4.23
C HIS A 378 25.30 -12.26 5.19
N ASN A 379 25.47 -12.74 6.43
CA ASN A 379 26.07 -12.01 7.55
C ASN A 379 27.21 -11.06 7.14
N GLY A 380 27.00 -9.76 7.39
CA GLY A 380 27.97 -8.69 7.63
C GLY A 380 29.25 -8.66 6.78
N ARG A 381 29.42 -7.60 5.99
CA ARG A 381 30.77 -7.07 5.73
C ARG A 381 31.37 -6.46 6.99
#